data_AF-A0A1V5XMP1-F1
#
_entry.id   AF-A0A1V5XMP1-F1
#
_cell.length_a   1.000
_cell.length_b   1.000
_cell.length_c   1.000
_cell.angle_alpha   90.00
_cell.angle_beta   90.00
_cell.angle_gamma   90.00
#
_symmetry.space_group_name_H-M   'P 1'
#
loop_
_entity.id
_entity.type
_entity.pdbx_description
1 polymer ?
#
loop_
_entity_poly.entity_id
_entity_poly.type
_entity_poly.pdbx_seq_one_letter_code
_entity_poly.pdbx_strand_id
1 'polypeptide(L)'
;MPSVRYTRIEITPDAYRSLEAEAILQGKTLKKLASELILKGVSKKALDFVQELEEPTVAVKPRMDLSEEMTKVIKKIGATGIHINEETLRVVKDAILDEGYEQAMLYVAQHTASMERDELHRVIAICRRYKLSEKTAAYLVENLNEIESGNWI
;
A
#
# COMPACT_ATOMS: atom_id res chain seq x y z
N MET A 1 4.50 -24.22 3.21
CA MET A 1 3.67 -23.56 4.23
C MET A 1 2.50 -24.46 4.56
N PRO A 2 2.27 -24.81 5.84
CA PRO A 2 1.07 -25.57 6.20
C PRO A 2 -0.16 -24.69 5.92
N SER A 3 -1.11 -25.20 5.14
CA SER A 3 -2.37 -24.52 4.86
C SER A 3 -3.27 -24.62 6.09
N VAL A 4 -3.06 -23.75 7.07
CA VAL A 4 -3.94 -23.64 8.21
C VAL A 4 -5.22 -22.97 7.72
N ARG A 5 -6.27 -23.76 7.48
CA ARG A 5 -7.60 -23.21 7.22
C ARG A 5 -8.06 -22.57 8.53
N TYR A 6 -8.01 -21.25 8.61
CA TYR A 6 -8.48 -20.52 9.78
C TYR A 6 -9.99 -20.75 9.93
N THR A 7 -10.39 -21.25 11.10
CA THR A 7 -11.81 -21.43 11.43
C THR A 7 -12.49 -20.06 11.47
N ARG A 8 -13.68 -19.97 10.89
CA ARG A 8 -14.53 -18.78 10.96
C ARG A 8 -14.78 -18.43 12.42
N ILE A 9 -14.69 -17.14 12.77
CA ILE A 9 -15.01 -16.67 14.12
C ILE A 9 -16.51 -16.81 14.34
N GLU A 10 -16.90 -17.58 15.36
CA GLU A 10 -18.28 -17.69 15.83
C GLU A 10 -18.46 -16.81 17.07
N ILE A 11 -19.51 -15.99 17.07
CA ILE A 11 -19.84 -15.07 18.16
C ILE A 11 -21.09 -15.60 18.85
N THR A 12 -21.08 -15.67 20.17
CA THR A 12 -22.26 -16.09 20.94
C THR A 12 -23.38 -15.05 20.79
N PRO A 13 -24.66 -15.46 20.84
CA PRO A 13 -25.79 -14.53 20.72
C PRO A 13 -25.75 -13.38 21.74
N ASP A 14 -25.31 -13.65 22.97
CA ASP A 14 -25.24 -12.64 24.03
C ASP A 14 -24.12 -11.62 23.78
N ALA A 15 -22.96 -12.07 23.29
CA ALA A 15 -21.87 -11.17 22.91
C ALA A 15 -22.25 -10.29 21.73
N TYR A 16 -22.97 -10.85 20.75
CA TYR A 16 -23.47 -10.11 19.60
C TYR A 16 -24.45 -9.01 20.01
N ARG A 17 -25.44 -9.31 20.87
CA ARG A 17 -26.40 -8.33 21.39
C ARG A 17 -25.73 -7.22 22.21
N SER A 18 -24.75 -7.59 23.04
CA SER A 18 -23.99 -6.62 23.82
C SER A 18 -23.20 -5.66 22.93
N LEU A 19 -22.62 -6.20 21.84
CA LEU A 19 -21.91 -5.42 20.85
C LEU A 19 -22.84 -4.48 20.07
N GLU A 20 -24.07 -4.90 19.77
CA GLU A 20 -25.10 -4.04 19.16
C GLU A 20 -25.52 -2.89 20.07
N ALA A 21 -25.79 -3.17 21.34
CA ALA A 21 -26.16 -2.15 22.31
C ALA A 21 -25.05 -1.09 22.46
N GLU A 22 -23.81 -1.54 22.62
CA GLU A 22 -22.65 -0.64 22.76
C GLU A 22 -22.40 0.18 21.50
N ALA A 23 -22.60 -0.40 20.30
CA ALA A 23 -22.45 0.31 19.04
C ALA A 23 -23.47 1.45 18.88
N ILE A 24 -24.72 1.20 19.32
CA ILE A 24 -25.78 2.22 19.34
C ILE A 24 -25.42 3.34 20.32
N LEU A 25 -24.99 3.01 21.54
CA LEU A 25 -24.64 3.99 22.57
C LEU A 25 -23.47 4.88 22.16
N GLN A 26 -22.48 4.33 21.46
CA GLN A 26 -21.31 5.07 20.99
C GLN A 26 -21.48 5.72 19.61
N GLY A 27 -22.60 5.48 18.92
CA GLY A 27 -22.83 5.98 17.56
C GLY A 27 -21.83 5.43 16.53
N LYS A 28 -21.35 4.20 16.72
CA LYS A 28 -20.36 3.54 15.84
C LYS A 28 -20.99 2.37 15.11
N THR A 29 -20.41 2.00 13.96
CA THR A 29 -20.77 0.75 13.28
C THR A 29 -20.31 -0.47 14.08
N LEU A 30 -21.06 -1.58 14.00
CA LEU A 30 -20.70 -2.86 14.64
C LEU A 30 -19.28 -3.32 14.30
N LYS A 31 -18.89 -3.22 13.02
CA LYS A 31 -17.55 -3.60 12.55
C LYS A 31 -16.45 -2.81 13.26
N LYS A 32 -16.58 -1.48 13.30
CA LYS A 32 -15.60 -0.60 13.95
C LYS A 32 -15.48 -0.88 15.44
N LEU A 33 -16.62 -1.02 16.12
CA LEU A 33 -16.62 -1.31 17.55
C LEU A 33 -16.00 -2.69 17.84
N ALA A 34 -16.34 -3.71 17.07
CA ALA A 34 -15.76 -5.04 17.19
C ALA A 34 -14.24 -5.00 17.02
N SER A 35 -13.74 -4.31 15.98
CA SER A 35 -12.30 -4.15 15.76
C SER A 35 -11.61 -3.47 16.94
N GLU A 36 -12.18 -2.37 17.47
CA GLU A 36 -11.63 -1.68 18.63
C GLU A 36 -11.59 -2.55 19.88
N LEU A 37 -12.67 -3.29 20.17
CA LEU A 37 -12.76 -4.17 21.34
C LEU A 37 -11.79 -5.36 21.23
N ILE A 38 -11.65 -5.95 20.04
CA ILE A 38 -10.68 -7.01 19.79
C ILE A 38 -9.27 -6.47 20.03
N LEU A 39 -8.89 -5.35 19.42
CA LEU A 39 -7.55 -4.78 19.59
C LEU A 39 -7.25 -4.40 21.06
N LYS A 40 -8.25 -3.94 21.82
CA LYS A 40 -8.10 -3.65 23.25
C LYS A 40 -7.98 -4.92 24.10
N GLY A 41 -8.66 -6.00 23.72
CA GLY A 41 -8.73 -7.25 24.49
C GLY A 41 -7.61 -8.26 24.16
N VAL A 42 -6.95 -8.10 23.02
CA VAL A 42 -5.85 -9.00 22.60
C VAL A 42 -4.62 -8.79 23.49
N SER A 43 -3.99 -9.90 23.88
CA SER A 43 -2.77 -9.86 24.70
C SER A 43 -1.61 -9.20 23.95
N LYS A 44 -0.75 -8.46 24.66
CA LYS A 44 0.45 -7.83 24.08
C LYS A 44 1.31 -8.82 23.29
N LYS A 45 1.56 -10.02 23.86
CA LYS A 45 2.31 -11.08 23.17
C LYS A 45 1.72 -11.49 21.82
N ALA A 46 0.39 -11.46 21.68
CA ALA A 46 -0.27 -11.78 20.42
C ALA A 46 -0.19 -10.62 19.42
N LEU A 47 -0.22 -9.38 19.90
CA LEU A 47 0.05 -8.20 19.07
C LEU A 47 1.50 -8.21 18.59
N ASP A 48 2.45 -8.48 19.48
CA ASP A 48 3.88 -8.59 19.18
C ASP A 48 4.14 -9.73 18.18
N PHE A 49 3.49 -10.90 18.33
CA PHE A 49 3.60 -12.01 17.38
C PHE A 49 3.05 -11.67 15.99
N VAL A 50 1.94 -10.94 15.90
CA VAL A 50 1.43 -10.46 14.60
C VAL A 50 2.35 -9.40 14.02
N GLN A 51 2.90 -8.50 14.85
CA GLN A 51 3.90 -7.52 14.41
C GLN A 51 5.19 -8.21 13.95
N GLU A 52 5.66 -9.28 14.60
CA GLU A 52 6.81 -10.08 14.19
C GLU A 52 6.54 -10.89 12.91
N LEU A 53 5.29 -11.30 12.66
CA LEU A 53 4.87 -11.90 11.39
C LEU A 53 4.69 -10.85 10.29
N GLU A 54 4.31 -9.63 10.65
CA GLU A 54 4.27 -8.44 9.77
C GLU A 54 5.65 -7.79 9.61
N GLU A 55 6.65 -8.17 10.42
CA GLU A 55 8.05 -7.89 10.19
C GLU A 55 8.60 -8.89 9.16
N PRO A 56 8.81 -8.42 7.93
CA PRO A 56 10.12 -8.04 7.50
C PRO A 56 10.29 -6.56 7.85
N THR A 57 11.18 -6.30 8.80
CA THR A 57 11.85 -5.00 9.02
C THR A 57 10.97 -3.85 9.50
N VAL A 58 11.27 -3.38 10.72
CA VAL A 58 11.60 -1.97 11.03
C VAL A 58 11.60 -1.07 9.78
N ALA A 59 11.12 0.16 9.93
CA ALA A 59 11.38 1.31 9.05
C ALA A 59 12.87 1.50 8.69
N VAL A 60 13.39 0.58 7.91
CA VAL A 60 14.58 0.65 7.11
C VAL A 60 13.95 0.89 5.75
N LYS A 61 14.22 2.07 5.14
CA LYS A 61 14.17 2.20 3.68
C LYS A 61 14.53 0.84 3.12
N PRO A 62 13.71 0.14 2.33
CA PRO A 62 14.13 -1.14 1.83
C PRO A 62 15.47 -0.85 1.15
N ARG A 63 16.56 -1.32 1.76
CA ARG A 63 17.74 -1.72 1.04
C ARG A 63 17.22 -2.91 0.24
N MET A 64 16.39 -2.62 -0.76
CA MET A 64 16.31 -3.43 -1.94
C MET A 64 17.77 -3.65 -2.26
N ASP A 65 18.19 -4.90 -2.36
CA ASP A 65 19.41 -5.20 -3.09
C ASP A 65 19.28 -4.41 -4.38
N LEU A 66 20.00 -3.29 -4.47
CA LEU A 66 20.01 -2.38 -5.60
C LEU A 66 20.74 -3.16 -6.66
N SER A 67 20.03 -4.10 -7.28
CA SER A 67 20.49 -4.72 -8.50
C SER A 67 20.85 -3.58 -9.43
N GLU A 68 21.91 -3.74 -10.22
CA GLU A 68 22.31 -2.70 -11.15
C GLU A 68 21.15 -2.24 -12.04
N GLU A 69 20.18 -3.13 -12.27
CA GLU A 69 18.95 -2.85 -13.00
C GLU A 69 18.02 -1.88 -12.27
N MET A 70 17.82 -2.01 -10.96
CA MET A 70 17.03 -1.07 -10.16
C MET A 70 17.63 0.32 -10.14
N THR A 71 18.94 0.42 -9.98
CA THR A 71 19.65 1.70 -10.01
C THR A 71 19.49 2.38 -11.37
N LYS A 72 19.50 1.59 -12.47
CA LYS A 72 19.22 2.09 -13.82
C LYS A 72 17.77 2.56 -13.98
N VAL A 73 16.81 1.86 -13.38
CA VAL A 73 15.40 2.26 -13.39
C VAL A 73 15.21 3.58 -12.66
N ILE A 74 15.71 3.70 -11.42
CA ILE A 74 15.56 4.91 -10.60
C ILE A 74 16.17 6.12 -11.30
N LYS A 75 17.37 5.98 -11.89
CA LYS A 75 17.99 7.06 -12.69
C LYS A 75 17.19 7.44 -13.93
N LYS A 76 16.47 6.50 -14.54
CA LYS A 76 15.60 6.78 -15.69
C LYS A 76 14.31 7.45 -15.27
N ILE A 77 13.79 7.08 -14.10
CA ILE A 77 12.58 7.66 -13.53
C ILE A 77 12.87 9.10 -13.10
N GLY A 78 13.87 9.36 -12.25
CA GLY A 78 14.20 10.70 -11.73
C GLY A 78 14.88 11.67 -12.71
N ALA A 79 14.42 11.73 -13.97
CA ALA A 79 15.05 12.49 -15.04
C ALA A 79 14.32 13.80 -15.38
N THR A 80 13.10 14.01 -14.88
CA THR A 80 12.24 15.12 -15.33
C THR A 80 12.11 16.26 -14.33
N GLY A 81 12.34 16.01 -13.05
CA GLY A 81 12.22 16.99 -11.97
C GLY A 81 10.78 17.46 -11.73
N ILE A 82 9.78 16.74 -12.25
CA ILE A 82 8.37 17.11 -12.11
C ILE A 82 7.86 16.67 -10.74
N HIS A 83 7.21 17.58 -10.04
CA HIS A 83 6.51 17.28 -8.79
C HIS A 83 5.04 16.99 -9.08
N ILE A 84 4.54 15.86 -8.58
CA ILE A 84 3.17 15.40 -8.77
C ILE A 84 2.45 15.43 -7.42
N ASN A 85 1.17 15.76 -7.42
CA ASN A 85 0.35 15.74 -6.21
C ASN A 85 0.39 14.36 -5.52
N GLU A 86 0.64 14.34 -4.21
CA GLU A 86 0.75 13.11 -3.40
C GLU A 86 -0.53 12.27 -3.42
N GLU A 87 -1.71 12.91 -3.48
CA GLU A 87 -2.99 12.20 -3.59
C GLU A 87 -3.06 11.40 -4.91
N THR A 88 -2.63 12.02 -6.02
CA THR A 88 -2.56 11.37 -7.33
C THR A 88 -1.59 10.19 -7.30
N LEU A 89 -0.41 10.34 -6.71
CA LEU A 89 0.56 9.25 -6.56
C LEU A 89 0.00 8.08 -5.74
N ARG A 90 -0.76 8.38 -4.67
CA ARG A 90 -1.40 7.36 -3.84
C ARG A 90 -2.47 6.59 -4.61
N VAL A 91 -3.33 7.26 -5.36
CA VAL A 91 -4.36 6.57 -6.14
C VAL A 91 -3.74 5.73 -7.25
N VAL A 92 -2.68 6.20 -7.90
CA VAL A 92 -1.96 5.41 -8.92
C VAL A 92 -1.26 4.20 -8.30
N LYS A 93 -0.67 4.35 -7.10
CA LYS A 93 -0.12 3.22 -6.33
C LYS A 93 -1.20 2.16 -6.07
N ASP A 94 -2.35 2.57 -5.55
CA ASP A 94 -3.45 1.66 -5.24
C ASP A 94 -3.96 0.97 -6.51
N ALA A 95 -4.10 1.70 -7.61
CA ALA A 95 -4.46 1.14 -8.91
C ALA A 95 -3.44 0.11 -9.43
N ILE A 96 -2.13 0.32 -9.21
CA ILE A 96 -1.09 -0.67 -9.57
C ILE A 96 -1.20 -1.93 -8.72
N LEU A 97 -1.49 -1.80 -7.42
CA LEU A 97 -1.57 -2.94 -6.50
C LEU A 97 -2.84 -3.77 -6.67
N ASP A 98 -3.97 -3.12 -6.92
CA ASP A 98 -5.28 -3.76 -6.98
C ASP A 98 -5.63 -4.26 -8.38
N GLU A 99 -5.26 -3.50 -9.41
CA GLU A 99 -5.75 -3.72 -10.78
C GLU A 99 -4.61 -3.91 -11.80
N GLY A 100 -3.35 -3.72 -11.39
CA GLY A 100 -2.17 -3.93 -12.21
C GLY A 100 -1.84 -2.77 -13.17
N TYR A 101 -0.76 -2.96 -13.94
CA TYR A 101 -0.15 -1.89 -14.75
C TYR A 101 -1.07 -1.27 -15.80
N GLU A 102 -1.88 -2.07 -16.49
CA GLU A 102 -2.68 -1.59 -17.62
C GLU A 102 -3.81 -0.67 -17.16
N GLN A 103 -4.39 -1.01 -16.02
CA GLN A 103 -5.50 -0.29 -15.45
C GLN A 103 -5.03 0.98 -14.72
N ALA A 104 -3.86 0.94 -14.08
CA ALA A 104 -3.19 2.14 -13.60
C ALA A 104 -2.88 3.14 -14.72
N MET A 105 -2.44 2.68 -15.90
CA MET A 105 -2.24 3.57 -17.06
C MET A 105 -3.55 4.19 -17.53
N LEU A 106 -4.65 3.44 -17.54
CA LEU A 106 -5.96 3.97 -17.91
C LEU A 106 -6.41 5.06 -16.92
N TYR A 107 -6.23 4.83 -15.62
CA TYR A 107 -6.55 5.80 -14.58
C TYR A 107 -5.78 7.11 -14.79
N VAL A 108 -4.46 7.02 -14.99
CA VAL A 108 -3.59 8.18 -15.25
C VAL A 108 -4.09 8.95 -16.47
N ALA A 109 -4.40 8.27 -17.57
CA ALA A 109 -4.87 8.91 -18.80
C ALA A 109 -6.15 9.74 -18.62
N GLN A 110 -7.03 9.30 -17.70
CA GLN A 110 -8.36 9.89 -17.47
C GLN A 110 -8.35 10.99 -16.40
N HIS A 111 -7.44 10.95 -15.43
CA HIS A 111 -7.54 11.75 -14.20
C HIS A 111 -6.37 12.69 -13.95
N THR A 112 -5.39 12.79 -14.86
CA THR A 112 -4.21 13.65 -14.67
C THR A 112 -4.03 14.70 -15.75
N ALA A 113 -3.44 15.85 -15.39
CA ALA A 113 -3.15 16.94 -16.31
C ALA A 113 -2.02 16.56 -17.28
N SER A 114 -1.94 17.24 -18.44
CA SER A 114 -1.09 16.79 -19.56
C SER A 114 0.35 16.44 -19.17
N MET A 115 1.04 17.27 -18.37
CA MET A 115 2.44 17.01 -18.00
C MET A 115 2.59 15.88 -16.97
N GLU A 116 1.73 15.83 -15.96
CA GLU A 116 1.73 14.76 -14.95
C GLU A 116 1.36 13.42 -15.58
N ARG A 117 0.41 13.44 -16.51
CA ARG A 117 -0.01 12.29 -17.29
C ARG A 117 1.16 11.70 -18.07
N ASP A 118 1.84 12.54 -18.86
CA ASP A 118 2.92 12.10 -19.71
C ASP A 118 4.07 11.50 -18.87
N GLU A 119 4.34 12.09 -17.70
CA GLU A 119 5.35 11.59 -16.77
C GLU A 119 4.94 10.28 -16.10
N LEU A 120 3.75 10.19 -15.51
CA LEU A 120 3.27 8.96 -14.88
C LEU A 120 3.19 7.81 -15.89
N HIS A 121 2.73 8.07 -17.11
CA HIS A 121 2.75 7.07 -18.19
C HIS A 121 4.18 6.60 -18.49
N ARG A 122 5.14 7.52 -18.55
CA ARG A 122 6.56 7.19 -18.78
C ARG A 122 7.11 6.32 -17.65
N VAL A 123 6.85 6.67 -16.40
CA VAL A 123 7.29 5.93 -15.21
C VAL A 123 6.71 4.52 -15.20
N ILE A 124 5.39 4.39 -15.37
CA ILE A 124 4.72 3.08 -15.37
C ILE A 124 5.20 2.22 -16.55
N ALA A 125 5.43 2.82 -17.73
CA ALA A 125 5.98 2.12 -18.88
C ALA A 125 7.43 1.62 -18.64
N ILE A 126 8.26 2.39 -17.94
CA ILE A 126 9.60 1.97 -17.54
C ILE A 126 9.50 0.78 -16.58
N CYS A 127 8.68 0.87 -15.53
CA CYS A 127 8.48 -0.23 -14.58
C CYS A 127 8.04 -1.53 -15.26
N ARG A 128 7.09 -1.45 -16.21
CA ARG A 128 6.64 -2.60 -17.01
C ARG A 128 7.76 -3.16 -17.88
N ARG A 129 8.54 -2.31 -18.56
CA ARG A 129 9.64 -2.73 -19.45
C ARG A 129 10.73 -3.49 -18.71
N TYR A 130 11.01 -3.10 -17.47
CA TYR A 130 11.97 -3.76 -16.59
C TYR A 130 11.38 -4.94 -15.80
N LYS A 131 10.12 -5.32 -16.09
CA LYS A 131 9.42 -6.45 -15.44
C LYS A 131 9.43 -6.35 -13.91
N LEU A 132 9.31 -5.13 -13.39
CA LEU A 132 9.24 -4.93 -11.95
C LEU A 132 7.95 -5.56 -11.41
N SER A 133 8.02 -6.06 -10.17
CA SER A 133 6.80 -6.50 -9.49
C SER A 133 5.87 -5.30 -9.28
N GLU A 134 4.56 -5.54 -9.25
CA GLU A 134 3.56 -4.49 -9.00
C GLU A 134 3.83 -3.78 -7.66
N LYS A 135 4.23 -4.53 -6.63
CA LYS A 135 4.66 -3.98 -5.33
C LYS A 135 5.84 -3.02 -5.45
N THR A 136 6.83 -3.38 -6.26
CA THR A 136 8.00 -2.53 -6.52
C THR A 136 7.61 -1.27 -7.29
N ALA A 137 6.80 -1.40 -8.33
CA ALA A 137 6.38 -0.26 -9.13
C ALA A 137 5.49 0.70 -8.33
N ALA A 138 4.57 0.17 -7.53
CA ALA A 138 3.75 0.95 -6.61
C ALA A 138 4.62 1.73 -5.61
N TYR A 139 5.66 1.09 -5.05
CA TYR A 139 6.63 1.75 -4.18
C TYR A 139 7.40 2.88 -4.89
N LEU A 140 7.88 2.66 -6.12
CA LEU A 140 8.58 3.69 -6.88
C LEU A 140 7.68 4.87 -7.26
N VAL A 141 6.40 4.62 -7.57
CA VAL A 141 5.43 5.65 -7.90
C VAL A 141 5.08 6.49 -6.66
N GLU A 142 4.85 5.85 -5.51
CA GLU A 142 4.57 6.57 -4.25
C GLU A 142 5.70 7.52 -3.87
N ASN A 143 6.95 7.14 -4.16
CA ASN A 143 8.13 7.94 -3.85
C ASN A 143 8.68 8.72 -5.05
N LEU A 144 7.89 8.89 -6.13
CA LEU A 144 8.35 9.53 -7.35
C LEU A 144 8.89 10.94 -7.11
N ASN A 145 8.25 11.71 -6.22
CA ASN A 145 8.70 13.06 -5.86
C ASN A 145 10.08 13.07 -5.16
N GLU A 146 10.40 12.06 -4.35
CA GLU A 146 11.71 11.94 -3.71
C GLU A 146 12.80 11.54 -4.72
N ILE A 147 12.43 10.68 -5.68
CA ILE A 147 13.30 10.26 -6.78
C ILE A 147 13.62 11.44 -7.71
N GLU A 148 12.60 12.21 -8.11
CA GLU A 148 12.74 13.35 -9.01
C GLU A 148 13.45 14.56 -8.35
N SER A 149 13.36 14.70 -7.03
CA SER A 149 14.09 15.73 -6.29
C SER A 149 15.57 15.39 -6.06
N GLY A 150 16.02 14.19 -6.45
CA GLY A 150 17.40 13.73 -6.25
C GLY A 150 17.76 13.42 -4.79
N ASN A 151 16.78 13.43 -3.90
CA ASN A 151 16.96 13.12 -2.46
C ASN A 151 16.91 11.60 -2.17
N TRP A 152 16.78 10.79 -3.22
CA TRP A 152 16.74 9.33 -3.14
C TRP A 152 18.14 8.75 -2.84
N ILE A 153 18.36 8.37 -1.57
CA ILE A 153 19.59 7.76 -1.03
C ILE A 153 19.28 6.44 -0.34
#